data_AF-A0A133ZED2-F1
#
_entry.id   AF-A0A133ZED2-F1
#
_cell.length_a   1.000
_cell.length_b   1.000
_cell.length_c   1.000
_cell.angle_alpha   90.00
_cell.angle_beta   90.00
_cell.angle_gamma   90.00
#
_symmetry.space_group_name_H-M   'P 1'
#
loop_
_entity.id
_entity.type
_entity.pdbx_description
1 polymer ?
#
loop_
_entity_poly.entity_id
_entity_poly.type
_entity_poly.pdbx_seq_one_letter_code
_entity_poly.pdbx_strand_id
1 'polypeptide(L)'
;MKGHFFMNTIARRVAAGIATASLAIGLVACGSDAEDAANTAKDTAGSAANEATAAAGSAVDNAKDSMKDSESAGASEGAEPSGAEGSESEGAGSEGAADREKTTINTAAGEFEIPAAFASALESKASEWGMSMDDIQNITNSDAGSVATFAKDKLLAFNNESGESVPVIGKIAETFESEGGLESLGLPESPEQAVSDGEGWVQEFTNATVKWVKGESGEFAADIQKK
;
A
#
# COMPACT_ATOMS: atom_id res chain seq x y z
N MET A 1 6.76 10.69 63.89
CA MET A 1 8.24 10.68 63.90
C MET A 1 8.68 9.99 62.61
N LYS A 2 9.33 10.74 61.70
CA LYS A 2 10.09 10.32 60.48
C LYS A 2 9.41 9.28 59.56
N GLY A 3 8.93 9.56 58.36
CA GLY A 3 9.57 10.32 57.28
C GLY A 3 10.69 9.49 56.64
N HIS A 4 10.50 9.01 55.41
CA HIS A 4 11.52 9.01 54.34
C HIS A 4 10.91 8.53 53.01
N PHE A 5 10.93 9.45 52.05
CA PHE A 5 10.81 9.23 50.61
C PHE A 5 11.79 8.15 50.13
N PHE A 6 11.41 7.34 49.15
CA PHE A 6 12.38 6.81 48.19
C PHE A 6 11.86 6.99 46.77
N MET A 7 12.58 7.87 46.07
CA MET A 7 12.42 8.31 44.70
C MET A 7 13.32 7.40 43.86
N ASN A 8 12.79 6.67 42.88
CA ASN A 8 13.62 5.91 41.94
C ASN A 8 13.60 6.60 40.57
N THR A 9 14.43 7.64 40.43
CA THR A 9 14.81 8.23 39.16
C THR A 9 16.21 7.73 38.80
N ILE A 10 16.33 6.95 37.73
CA ILE A 10 17.61 6.61 37.09
C ILE A 10 17.33 6.57 35.57
N ALA A 11 17.52 7.66 34.82
CA ALA A 11 18.78 8.17 34.25
C ALA A 11 19.36 7.31 33.10
N ARG A 12 18.93 7.69 31.88
CA ARG A 12 19.60 7.73 30.56
C ARG A 12 20.92 6.95 30.37
N ARG A 13 20.97 6.12 29.33
CA ARG A 13 22.19 5.83 28.56
C ARG A 13 21.90 6.00 27.07
N VAL A 14 22.47 7.05 26.49
CA VAL A 14 22.59 7.26 25.04
C VAL A 14 23.93 6.68 24.62
N ALA A 15 23.92 5.75 23.67
CA ALA A 15 25.12 5.29 22.99
C ALA A 15 24.96 5.63 21.50
N ALA A 16 25.59 6.72 21.07
CA ALA A 16 25.74 7.09 19.67
C ALA A 16 26.94 6.33 19.10
N GLY A 17 26.71 5.49 18.10
CA GLY A 17 27.74 4.85 17.30
C GLY A 17 27.67 5.37 15.87
N ILE A 18 28.58 6.26 15.51
CA ILE A 18 28.79 6.69 14.12
C ILE A 18 29.81 5.71 13.53
N ALA A 19 29.37 4.86 12.61
CA ALA A 19 30.25 4.07 11.76
C ALA A 19 30.39 4.78 10.41
N THR A 20 31.49 5.51 10.23
CA THR A 20 31.87 6.08 8.93
C THR A 20 32.47 4.97 8.06
N ALA A 21 31.74 4.53 7.05
CA ALA A 21 32.29 3.68 5.99
C ALA A 21 32.89 4.57 4.89
N SER A 22 34.22 4.62 4.83
CA SER A 22 34.97 5.27 3.75
C SER A 22 35.05 4.31 2.55
N LEU A 23 34.29 4.57 1.47
CA LEU A 23 34.47 3.86 0.19
C LEU A 23 35.65 4.47 -0.56
N ALA A 24 36.72 3.68 -0.69
CA ALA A 24 37.89 4.01 -1.48
C ALA A 24 37.57 3.96 -2.98
N ILE A 25 37.76 5.09 -3.68
CA ILE A 25 37.69 5.16 -5.14
C ILE A 25 39.06 4.76 -5.70
N GLY A 26 39.11 3.63 -6.40
CA GLY A 26 40.30 3.18 -7.11
C GLY A 26 40.54 4.00 -8.37
N LEU A 27 41.67 4.70 -8.42
CA LEU A 27 42.21 5.36 -9.60
C LEU A 27 42.92 4.32 -10.49
N VAL A 28 42.37 4.03 -11.67
CA VAL A 28 43.15 3.39 -12.74
C VAL A 28 43.80 4.48 -13.57
N ALA A 29 45.12 4.47 -13.60
CA ALA A 29 45.95 5.26 -14.49
C ALA A 29 46.46 4.35 -15.61
N CYS A 30 46.13 4.65 -16.87
CA CYS A 30 46.95 4.30 -18.02
C CYS A 30 46.58 5.21 -19.21
N GLY A 31 47.55 6.01 -19.69
CA GLY A 31 47.49 6.67 -21.00
C GLY A 31 47.57 8.19 -20.96
N SER A 32 48.71 8.73 -21.37
CA SER A 32 49.14 10.14 -21.32
C SER A 32 48.55 11.03 -22.42
N ASP A 33 48.49 12.35 -22.12
CA ASP A 33 48.52 13.51 -23.05
C ASP A 33 47.26 13.74 -23.90
N ALA A 34 46.65 14.91 -24.09
CA ALA A 34 46.61 16.25 -23.50
C ALA A 34 45.39 16.94 -24.18
N GLU A 35 44.83 17.98 -23.54
CA GLU A 35 43.98 19.02 -24.18
C GLU A 35 42.66 18.59 -24.87
N ASP A 36 41.55 18.52 -24.11
CA ASP A 36 40.26 19.20 -24.40
C ASP A 36 39.23 18.85 -23.30
N ALA A 37 39.24 19.58 -22.19
CA ALA A 37 38.35 19.35 -21.05
C ALA A 37 37.23 20.39 -21.03
N ALA A 38 36.39 20.43 -22.08
CA ALA A 38 35.21 21.30 -22.05
C ALA A 38 34.06 20.88 -23.00
N ASN A 39 33.82 19.60 -23.33
CA ASN A 39 32.56 19.23 -24.02
C ASN A 39 31.96 17.84 -23.75
N THR A 40 32.55 16.98 -22.90
CA THR A 40 32.04 15.59 -22.71
C THR A 40 31.48 15.35 -21.30
N ALA A 41 30.57 16.22 -20.85
CA ALA A 41 29.81 16.02 -19.60
C ALA A 41 28.29 16.06 -19.81
N LYS A 42 27.81 15.85 -21.05
CA LYS A 42 26.37 15.83 -21.38
C LYS A 42 25.84 14.49 -21.92
N ASP A 43 26.69 13.51 -22.24
CA ASP A 43 26.25 12.27 -22.90
C ASP A 43 26.50 10.97 -22.07
N THR A 44 26.97 11.06 -20.83
CA THR A 44 27.21 9.87 -19.97
C THR A 44 26.24 9.77 -18.78
N ALA A 45 25.14 10.55 -18.79
CA ALA A 45 24.05 10.44 -17.80
C ALA A 45 22.80 9.72 -18.36
N GLY A 46 22.88 9.15 -19.56
CA GLY A 46 21.72 8.57 -20.27
C GLY A 46 21.67 7.04 -20.42
N SER A 47 22.67 6.29 -19.95
CA SER A 47 22.79 4.87 -20.32
C SER A 47 22.98 3.90 -19.14
N ALA A 48 22.42 4.19 -17.96
CA ALA A 48 22.46 3.30 -16.81
C ALA A 48 21.07 3.00 -16.21
N ALA A 49 20.00 3.04 -17.03
CA ALA A 49 18.63 2.79 -16.56
C ALA A 49 17.88 1.65 -17.29
N ASN A 50 18.53 0.90 -18.20
CA ASN A 50 17.84 -0.09 -19.04
C ASN A 50 18.51 -1.46 -19.07
N GLU A 51 18.88 -2.04 -17.93
CA GLU A 51 19.21 -3.47 -17.85
C GLU A 51 18.67 -4.11 -16.56
N ALA A 52 17.35 -4.32 -16.50
CA ALA A 52 16.71 -5.32 -15.64
C ALA A 52 15.23 -5.59 -16.02
N THR A 53 14.94 -6.01 -17.27
CA THR A 53 13.64 -6.63 -17.59
C THR A 53 13.74 -7.73 -18.66
N ALA A 54 14.74 -8.60 -18.53
CA ALA A 54 14.85 -9.80 -19.34
C ALA A 54 14.56 -11.06 -18.51
N ALA A 55 13.28 -11.33 -18.23
CA ALA A 55 12.78 -12.66 -17.95
C ALA A 55 11.27 -12.73 -18.26
N ALA A 56 10.87 -13.80 -18.96
CA ALA A 56 9.51 -14.17 -19.35
C ALA A 56 8.93 -13.51 -20.63
N GLY A 57 9.64 -13.67 -21.75
CA GLY A 57 8.99 -13.86 -23.05
C GLY A 57 8.98 -15.36 -23.40
N SER A 58 7.81 -15.97 -23.54
CA SER A 58 7.62 -17.21 -24.31
C SER A 58 6.14 -17.43 -24.65
N ALA A 59 5.71 -16.92 -25.79
CA ALA A 59 4.86 -17.63 -26.75
C ALA A 59 4.84 -16.81 -28.04
N VAL A 60 5.68 -17.24 -28.98
CA VAL A 60 5.82 -16.68 -30.32
C VAL A 60 4.70 -17.21 -31.22
N ASP A 61 4.34 -16.32 -32.12
CA ASP A 61 3.56 -16.39 -33.35
C ASP A 61 3.23 -17.77 -33.96
N ASN A 62 1.99 -17.90 -34.45
CA ASN A 62 1.74 -18.48 -35.76
C ASN A 62 0.38 -18.04 -36.31
N ALA A 63 0.42 -17.18 -37.33
CA ALA A 63 -0.23 -17.39 -38.63
C ALA A 63 -0.49 -16.03 -39.30
N LYS A 64 0.52 -15.61 -40.07
CA LYS A 64 0.39 -14.58 -41.09
C LYS A 64 -0.19 -15.20 -42.36
N ASP A 65 -0.87 -14.35 -43.11
CA ASP A 65 -1.23 -14.46 -44.53
C ASP A 65 -2.48 -15.27 -44.88
N SER A 66 -3.56 -14.55 -45.18
CA SER A 66 -4.02 -14.45 -46.57
C SER A 66 -5.02 -13.31 -46.76
N MET A 67 -4.56 -12.27 -47.46
CA MET A 67 -5.23 -11.54 -48.55
C MET A 67 -6.77 -11.46 -48.52
N LYS A 68 -7.30 -10.23 -48.58
CA LYS A 68 -7.80 -9.62 -49.85
C LYS A 68 -8.95 -8.63 -49.61
N ASP A 69 -8.80 -7.46 -50.24
CA ASP A 69 -9.83 -6.49 -50.64
C ASP A 69 -10.84 -6.00 -49.59
N SER A 70 -10.87 -4.70 -49.30
CA SER A 70 -11.49 -3.73 -50.22
C SER A 70 -11.60 -2.38 -49.51
N GLU A 71 -11.01 -1.37 -50.11
CA GLU A 71 -11.27 0.04 -49.84
C GLU A 71 -12.70 0.37 -50.29
N SER A 72 -13.52 0.97 -49.42
CA SER A 72 -14.48 1.98 -49.89
C SER A 72 -14.97 2.88 -48.75
N ALA A 73 -14.95 4.16 -49.08
CA ALA A 73 -15.33 5.32 -48.30
C ALA A 73 -16.82 5.36 -47.88
N GLY A 74 -17.11 6.24 -46.94
CA GLY A 74 -18.39 6.96 -46.93
C GLY A 74 -19.03 7.11 -45.56
N ALA A 75 -19.04 8.35 -45.09
CA ALA A 75 -19.64 8.83 -43.85
C ALA A 75 -21.18 8.76 -43.82
N SER A 76 -21.76 8.62 -42.62
CA SER A 76 -22.88 9.47 -42.16
C SER A 76 -23.14 9.24 -40.67
N GLU A 77 -23.28 10.35 -39.94
CA GLU A 77 -23.84 10.45 -38.60
C GLU A 77 -25.28 9.90 -38.51
N GLY A 78 -25.69 9.48 -37.31
CA GLY A 78 -27.11 9.44 -36.93
C GLY A 78 -27.51 8.45 -35.83
N ALA A 79 -27.69 8.99 -34.62
CA ALA A 79 -28.65 8.58 -33.58
C ALA A 79 -28.46 7.25 -32.78
N GLU A 80 -28.28 7.45 -31.46
CA GLU A 80 -28.37 6.48 -30.35
C GLU A 80 -29.82 5.95 -30.12
N PRO A 81 -30.12 5.19 -29.04
CA PRO A 81 -29.48 4.02 -28.41
C PRO A 81 -30.47 2.83 -28.26
N SER A 82 -29.98 1.61 -28.20
CA SER A 82 -30.61 0.38 -27.64
C SER A 82 -29.81 -0.80 -28.20
N GLY A 83 -29.32 -1.78 -27.47
CA GLY A 83 -29.56 -2.26 -26.13
C GLY A 83 -29.04 -3.71 -26.14
N ALA A 84 -28.66 -4.21 -24.95
CA ALA A 84 -28.16 -5.56 -24.70
C ALA A 84 -26.82 -5.90 -25.38
N GLU A 85 -25.75 -5.93 -24.58
CA GLU A 85 -25.18 -7.21 -24.16
C GLU A 85 -24.77 -7.07 -22.70
N GLY A 86 -25.58 -7.65 -21.81
CA GLY A 86 -25.21 -7.85 -20.43
C GLY A 86 -24.03 -8.80 -20.40
N SER A 87 -22.84 -8.28 -20.12
CA SER A 87 -21.81 -9.11 -19.53
C SER A 87 -22.14 -9.20 -18.05
N GLU A 88 -22.89 -10.24 -17.76
CA GLU A 88 -23.06 -10.86 -16.47
C GLU A 88 -21.64 -11.17 -15.96
N SER A 89 -21.03 -10.21 -15.27
CA SER A 89 -20.01 -10.54 -14.30
C SER A 89 -20.77 -11.25 -13.20
N GLU A 90 -20.80 -12.57 -13.29
CA GLU A 90 -21.26 -13.50 -12.26
C GLU A 90 -20.75 -12.99 -10.91
N GLY A 91 -21.62 -12.25 -10.23
CA GLY A 91 -21.44 -11.85 -8.86
C GLY A 91 -21.47 -13.13 -8.05
N ALA A 92 -20.28 -13.61 -7.69
CA ALA A 92 -20.13 -14.63 -6.68
C ALA A 92 -20.91 -14.15 -5.45
N GLY A 93 -21.88 -14.98 -5.07
CA GLY A 93 -22.96 -14.72 -4.13
C GLY A 93 -22.65 -13.73 -3.01
N SER A 94 -23.55 -12.77 -2.87
CA SER A 94 -23.92 -12.25 -1.55
C SER A 94 -24.46 -13.43 -0.73
N GLU A 95 -23.57 -14.04 0.06
CA GLU A 95 -23.94 -14.71 1.30
C GLU A 95 -23.72 -13.68 2.41
N GLY A 96 -24.73 -12.83 2.61
CA GLY A 96 -24.81 -11.96 3.76
C GLY A 96 -24.72 -12.77 5.05
N ALA A 97 -24.02 -12.18 6.02
CA ALA A 97 -23.38 -12.78 7.19
C ALA A 97 -21.98 -13.26 6.87
N ALA A 98 -21.01 -12.33 6.96
CA ALA A 98 -19.66 -12.72 7.31
C ALA A 98 -19.76 -13.70 8.48
N ASP A 99 -19.28 -14.90 8.20
CA ASP A 99 -19.37 -16.09 9.00
C ASP A 99 -19.25 -15.75 10.50
N ARG A 100 -20.35 -15.92 11.25
CA ARG A 100 -20.38 -15.69 12.71
C ARG A 100 -19.51 -16.70 13.45
N GLU A 101 -18.93 -17.66 12.75
CA GLU A 101 -17.92 -18.55 13.28
C GLU A 101 -16.68 -17.73 13.63
N LYS A 102 -16.50 -17.55 14.92
CA LYS A 102 -15.31 -16.94 15.47
C LYS A 102 -14.27 -18.02 15.66
N THR A 103 -13.02 -17.68 15.37
CA THR A 103 -11.85 -18.48 15.66
C THR A 103 -10.92 -17.73 16.59
N THR A 104 -10.15 -18.46 17.38
CA THR A 104 -9.09 -17.89 18.21
C THR A 104 -7.77 -18.00 17.46
N ILE A 105 -7.13 -16.85 17.20
CA ILE A 105 -5.77 -16.79 16.69
C ILE A 105 -4.81 -16.49 17.83
N ASN A 106 -3.62 -17.08 17.75
CA ASN A 106 -2.51 -16.83 18.67
C ASN A 106 -1.47 -16.01 17.92
N THR A 107 -1.14 -14.83 18.44
CA THR A 107 -0.06 -13.98 17.91
C THR A 107 0.93 -13.65 19.03
N ALA A 108 2.06 -13.03 18.68
CA ALA A 108 3.02 -12.57 19.67
C ALA A 108 2.43 -11.52 20.65
N ALA A 109 1.37 -10.82 20.27
CA ALA A 109 0.66 -9.85 21.10
C ALA A 109 -0.37 -10.48 22.05
N GLY A 110 -0.74 -11.75 21.83
CA GLY A 110 -1.68 -12.50 22.66
C GLY A 110 -2.68 -13.31 21.86
N GLU A 111 -3.72 -13.78 22.54
CA GLU A 111 -4.85 -14.49 21.94
C GLU A 111 -5.96 -13.52 21.55
N PHE A 112 -6.47 -13.63 20.33
CA PHE A 112 -7.56 -12.80 19.82
C PHE A 112 -8.67 -13.67 19.23
N GLU A 113 -9.92 -13.37 19.60
CA GLU A 113 -11.11 -14.01 19.02
C GLU A 113 -11.65 -13.13 17.88
N ILE A 114 -11.58 -13.61 16.65
CA ILE A 114 -11.98 -12.88 15.43
C ILE A 114 -12.79 -13.77 14.50
N PRO A 115 -13.53 -13.22 13.52
CA PRO A 115 -14.19 -14.02 12.49
C PRO A 115 -13.20 -14.93 11.74
N ALA A 116 -13.58 -16.17 11.44
CA ALA A 116 -12.72 -17.13 10.73
C ALA A 116 -12.31 -16.60 9.34
N ALA A 117 -13.22 -15.90 8.66
CA ALA A 117 -12.93 -15.20 7.41
C ALA A 117 -11.83 -14.13 7.59
N PHE A 118 -11.83 -13.39 8.70
CA PHE A 118 -10.80 -12.41 8.98
C PHE A 118 -9.44 -13.06 9.27
N ALA A 119 -9.42 -14.15 10.04
CA ALA A 119 -8.18 -14.90 10.30
C ALA A 119 -7.51 -15.37 9.00
N SER A 120 -8.31 -15.83 8.04
CA SER A 120 -7.84 -16.27 6.71
C SER A 120 -7.30 -15.09 5.89
N ALA A 121 -8.00 -13.96 5.93
CA ALA A 121 -7.56 -12.74 5.27
C ALA A 121 -6.26 -12.19 5.85
N LEU A 122 -6.07 -12.27 7.18
CA LEU A 122 -4.84 -11.87 7.85
C LEU A 122 -3.64 -12.70 7.40
N GLU A 123 -3.78 -14.04 7.36
CA GLU A 123 -2.69 -14.92 6.91
C GLU A 123 -2.31 -14.65 5.45
N SER A 124 -3.32 -14.48 4.59
CA SER A 124 -3.12 -14.15 3.18
C SER A 124 -2.41 -12.81 3.01
N LYS A 125 -2.91 -11.74 3.65
CA LYS A 125 -2.33 -10.39 3.56
C LYS A 125 -0.96 -10.28 4.21
N ALA A 126 -0.73 -10.96 5.34
CA ALA A 126 0.58 -11.03 5.97
C ALA A 126 1.58 -11.62 4.98
N SER A 127 1.25 -12.76 4.35
CA SER A 127 2.10 -13.41 3.36
C SER A 127 2.38 -12.51 2.15
N GLU A 128 1.37 -11.80 1.63
CA GLU A 128 1.55 -10.82 0.55
C GLU A 128 2.48 -9.66 0.93
N TRP A 129 2.47 -9.25 2.20
CA TRP A 129 3.35 -8.22 2.74
C TRP A 129 4.72 -8.74 3.19
N GLY A 130 4.98 -10.06 3.04
CA GLY A 130 6.20 -10.69 3.53
C GLY A 130 6.31 -10.70 5.07
N MET A 131 5.18 -10.66 5.75
CA MET A 131 5.02 -10.71 7.20
C MET A 131 4.34 -12.02 7.62
N SER A 132 4.29 -12.27 8.91
CA SER A 132 3.63 -13.43 9.52
C SER A 132 2.51 -13.00 10.48
N MET A 133 1.65 -13.95 10.87
CA MET A 133 0.63 -13.69 11.90
C MET A 133 1.25 -13.26 13.24
N ASP A 134 2.49 -13.65 13.53
CA ASP A 134 3.25 -13.20 14.69
C ASP A 134 3.61 -11.71 14.67
N ASP A 135 3.60 -11.06 13.51
CA ASP A 135 3.88 -9.61 13.38
C ASP A 135 2.66 -8.75 13.77
N ILE A 136 1.50 -9.37 14.02
CA ILE A 136 0.31 -8.64 14.49
C ILE A 136 0.58 -8.09 15.89
N GLN A 137 0.63 -6.77 16.00
CA GLN A 137 0.90 -6.01 17.22
C GLN A 137 -0.37 -5.80 18.05
N ASN A 138 -1.53 -5.69 17.40
CA ASN A 138 -2.81 -5.46 18.06
C ASN A 138 -3.98 -5.82 17.14
N ILE A 139 -5.12 -6.20 17.73
CA ILE A 139 -6.40 -6.28 17.04
C ILE A 139 -7.45 -5.52 17.84
N THR A 140 -8.04 -4.52 17.21
CA THR A 140 -9.18 -3.75 17.74
C THR A 140 -10.46 -4.28 17.13
N ASN A 141 -11.46 -4.59 17.97
CA ASN A 141 -12.75 -5.13 17.54
C ASN A 141 -13.86 -4.15 17.88
N SER A 142 -14.88 -4.06 17.02
CA SER A 142 -16.15 -3.39 17.25
C SER A 142 -17.31 -4.23 16.72
N ASP A 143 -18.55 -3.79 16.92
CA ASP A 143 -19.72 -4.46 16.35
C ASP A 143 -19.69 -4.46 14.82
N ALA A 144 -19.22 -3.37 14.21
CA ALA A 144 -19.18 -3.21 12.76
C ALA A 144 -18.06 -4.04 12.11
N GLY A 145 -16.94 -4.25 12.80
CA GLY A 145 -15.77 -4.87 12.21
C GLY A 145 -14.56 -4.94 13.11
N SER A 146 -13.44 -5.39 12.55
CA SER A 146 -12.19 -5.58 13.27
C SER A 146 -11.04 -4.94 12.51
N VAL A 147 -10.01 -4.45 13.19
CA VAL A 147 -8.80 -3.92 12.56
C VAL A 147 -7.57 -4.53 13.23
N ALA A 148 -6.74 -5.21 12.45
CA ALA A 148 -5.45 -5.71 12.89
C ALA A 148 -4.33 -4.76 12.47
N THR A 149 -3.44 -4.45 13.41
CA THR A 149 -2.22 -3.68 13.18
C THR A 149 -1.05 -4.63 13.10
N PHE A 150 -0.41 -4.75 11.94
CA PHE A 150 0.86 -5.46 11.79
C PHE A 150 2.05 -4.52 12.02
N ALA A 151 1.93 -3.30 11.51
CA ALA A 151 2.87 -2.22 11.72
C ALA A 151 2.12 -0.89 11.69
N LYS A 152 2.81 0.18 12.13
CA LYS A 152 2.29 1.55 12.14
C LYS A 152 1.75 2.01 10.76
N ASP A 153 2.28 1.43 9.68
CA ASP A 153 1.96 1.73 8.29
C ASP A 153 1.30 0.55 7.55
N LYS A 154 0.88 -0.51 8.27
CA LYS A 154 0.23 -1.69 7.68
C LYS A 154 -0.85 -2.24 8.60
N LEU A 155 -2.09 -1.93 8.26
CA LEU A 155 -3.27 -2.40 8.96
C LEU A 155 -4.19 -3.12 7.97
N LEU A 156 -4.91 -4.12 8.46
CA LEU A 156 -5.98 -4.77 7.73
C LEU A 156 -7.27 -4.64 8.52
N ALA A 157 -8.28 -4.02 7.92
CA ALA A 157 -9.62 -3.95 8.47
C ALA A 157 -10.50 -5.05 7.88
N PHE A 158 -11.50 -5.48 8.64
CA PHE A 158 -12.50 -6.46 8.27
C PHE A 158 -13.88 -5.92 8.60
N ASN A 159 -14.79 -5.95 7.64
CA ASN A 159 -16.17 -5.58 7.82
C ASN A 159 -17.01 -6.82 8.16
N ASN A 160 -17.64 -6.85 9.34
CA ASN A 160 -18.44 -8.00 9.79
C ASN A 160 -19.77 -8.15 9.02
N GLU A 161 -20.23 -7.09 8.36
CA GLU A 161 -21.46 -7.13 7.56
C GLU A 161 -21.19 -7.66 6.16
N SER A 162 -20.20 -7.10 5.46
CA SER A 162 -19.87 -7.51 4.09
C SER A 162 -18.92 -8.72 4.01
N GLY A 163 -18.15 -9.00 5.08
CA GLY A 163 -17.13 -10.04 5.08
C GLY A 163 -15.85 -9.65 4.33
N GLU A 164 -15.73 -8.38 3.93
CA GLU A 164 -14.59 -7.90 3.15
C GLU A 164 -13.45 -7.42 4.03
N SER A 165 -12.22 -7.67 3.57
CA SER A 165 -11.01 -7.15 4.21
C SER A 165 -10.39 -6.04 3.36
N VAL A 166 -10.15 -4.89 3.99
CA VAL A 166 -9.65 -3.70 3.31
C VAL A 166 -8.34 -3.24 3.96
N PRO A 167 -7.24 -3.11 3.20
CA PRO A 167 -5.97 -2.65 3.74
C PRO A 167 -5.99 -1.13 3.97
N VAL A 168 -5.28 -0.71 5.03
CA VAL A 168 -4.95 0.70 5.32
C VAL A 168 -3.43 0.74 5.50
N ILE A 169 -2.72 1.51 4.68
CA ILE A 169 -1.26 1.45 4.56
C ILE A 169 -0.59 2.84 4.62
N GLY A 170 0.73 2.85 4.77
CA GLY A 170 1.54 4.06 4.67
C GLY A 170 1.11 5.17 5.62
N LYS A 171 1.00 6.39 5.10
CA LYS A 171 0.69 7.58 5.90
C LYS A 171 -0.78 7.69 6.30
N ILE A 172 -1.68 7.08 5.55
CA ILE A 172 -3.09 7.01 5.93
C ILE A 172 -3.27 6.07 7.12
N ALA A 173 -2.57 4.93 7.14
CA ALA A 173 -2.48 4.05 8.32
C ALA A 173 -2.00 4.79 9.58
N GLU A 174 -0.89 5.51 9.48
CA GLU A 174 -0.36 6.28 10.60
C GLU A 174 -1.36 7.33 11.10
N THR A 175 -2.05 7.99 10.16
CA THR A 175 -3.09 9.01 10.46
C THR A 175 -4.29 8.36 11.14
N PHE A 176 -4.76 7.23 10.62
CA PHE A 176 -5.88 6.47 11.14
C PHE A 176 -5.67 6.12 12.62
N GLU A 177 -4.52 5.53 12.96
CA GLU A 177 -4.21 5.20 14.36
C GLU A 177 -4.12 6.45 15.24
N SER A 178 -3.51 7.53 14.74
CA SER A 178 -3.34 8.77 15.50
C SER A 178 -4.65 9.50 15.80
N GLU A 179 -5.66 9.36 14.93
CA GLU A 179 -6.95 10.03 15.03
C GLU A 179 -8.00 9.24 15.82
N GLY A 180 -7.61 8.10 16.42
CA GLY A 180 -8.50 7.24 17.21
C GLY A 180 -9.02 6.01 16.46
N GLY A 181 -8.52 5.77 15.24
CA GLY A 181 -8.74 4.54 14.48
C GLY A 181 -10.21 4.21 14.26
N LEU A 182 -10.57 2.95 14.51
CA LEU A 182 -11.89 2.38 14.24
C LEU A 182 -13.03 3.16 14.92
N GLU A 183 -12.82 3.64 16.15
CA GLU A 183 -13.84 4.37 16.90
C GLU A 183 -14.11 5.77 16.35
N SER A 184 -13.11 6.41 15.75
CA SER A 184 -13.18 7.81 15.33
C SER A 184 -13.45 7.95 13.83
N LEU A 185 -12.75 7.19 13.00
CA LEU A 185 -12.85 7.26 11.54
C LEU A 185 -13.74 6.16 10.95
N GLY A 186 -14.01 5.08 11.69
CA GLY A 186 -14.81 3.95 11.23
C GLY A 186 -13.99 2.92 10.45
N LEU A 187 -14.68 2.04 9.72
CA LEU A 187 -14.03 1.05 8.85
C LEU A 187 -13.67 1.70 7.50
N PRO A 188 -12.54 1.34 6.89
CA PRO A 188 -12.26 1.71 5.51
C PRO A 188 -13.28 1.05 4.56
N GLU A 189 -13.76 1.82 3.58
CA GLU A 189 -14.76 1.37 2.61
C GLU A 189 -14.12 0.74 1.37
N SER A 190 -12.87 1.09 1.07
CA SER A 190 -12.10 0.58 -0.07
C SER A 190 -10.60 0.79 0.14
N PRO A 191 -9.72 0.10 -0.63
CA PRO A 191 -8.28 0.34 -0.58
C PRO A 191 -7.92 1.78 -0.95
N GLU A 192 -6.74 2.22 -0.51
CA GLU A 192 -6.21 3.54 -0.86
C GLU A 192 -6.13 3.76 -2.37
N GLN A 193 -6.52 4.96 -2.80
CA GLN A 193 -6.45 5.40 -4.19
C GLN A 193 -5.46 6.56 -4.32
N ALA A 194 -4.66 6.53 -5.38
CA ALA A 194 -3.82 7.66 -5.73
C ALA A 194 -4.70 8.83 -6.18
N VAL A 195 -4.46 10.03 -5.65
CA VAL A 195 -5.18 11.24 -6.10
C VAL A 195 -4.71 11.65 -7.50
N SER A 196 -3.41 11.53 -7.76
CA SER A 196 -2.71 11.69 -9.04
C SER A 196 -1.26 11.21 -8.85
N ASP A 197 -0.55 10.95 -9.94
CA ASP A 197 0.84 10.45 -9.89
C ASP A 197 1.74 11.33 -9.01
N GLY A 198 2.10 10.82 -7.84
CA GLY A 198 2.98 11.50 -6.88
C GLY A 198 2.34 12.62 -6.06
N GLU A 199 1.02 12.86 -6.16
CA GLU A 199 0.35 13.96 -5.45
C GLU A 199 -0.27 13.55 -4.11
N GLY A 200 -0.34 12.25 -3.83
CA GLY A 200 -0.81 11.72 -2.57
C GLY A 200 -1.81 10.58 -2.69
N TRP A 201 -2.41 10.24 -1.56
CA TRP A 201 -3.33 9.12 -1.41
C TRP A 201 -4.62 9.58 -0.74
N VAL A 202 -5.72 8.92 -1.07
CA VAL A 202 -7.01 9.11 -0.41
C VAL A 202 -7.60 7.76 -0.05
N GLN A 203 -8.27 7.71 1.09
CA GLN A 203 -9.07 6.57 1.50
C GLN A 203 -10.36 7.04 2.17
N GLU A 204 -11.44 6.36 1.83
CA GLU A 204 -12.75 6.58 2.44
C GLU A 204 -12.96 5.60 3.59
N PHE A 205 -13.51 6.13 4.68
CA PHE A 205 -13.93 5.41 5.85
C PHE A 205 -15.39 5.73 6.13
N THR A 206 -16.06 4.87 6.91
CA THR A 206 -17.48 5.03 7.24
C THR A 206 -17.79 6.39 7.86
N ASN A 207 -16.90 6.92 8.71
CA ASN A 207 -17.12 8.19 9.43
C ASN A 207 -16.19 9.32 8.97
N ALA A 208 -15.32 9.10 7.98
CA ALA A 208 -14.41 10.13 7.49
C ALA A 208 -13.84 9.81 6.10
N THR A 209 -13.32 10.83 5.43
CA THR A 209 -12.40 10.66 4.30
C THR A 209 -11.03 11.19 4.73
N VAL A 210 -9.97 10.40 4.55
CA VAL A 210 -8.60 10.80 4.86
C VAL A 210 -7.83 10.96 3.56
N LYS A 211 -7.24 12.13 3.36
CA LYS A 211 -6.35 12.43 2.24
C LYS A 211 -4.97 12.71 2.79
N TRP A 212 -3.95 12.06 2.25
CA TRP A 212 -2.56 12.38 2.50
C TRP A 212 -1.97 13.01 1.24
N VAL A 213 -2.04 14.34 1.14
CA VAL A 213 -1.72 15.10 -0.08
C VAL A 213 -0.73 16.22 0.19
N LYS A 214 -0.09 16.68 -0.88
CA LYS A 214 0.82 17.83 -0.81
C LYS A 214 0.04 19.13 -0.65
N GLY A 215 0.26 19.84 0.45
CA GLY A 215 -0.36 21.14 0.70
C GLY A 215 0.30 22.29 -0.08
N GLU A 216 -0.23 23.50 0.09
CA GLU A 216 0.28 24.72 -0.59
C GLU A 216 1.75 25.04 -0.25
N SER A 217 2.24 24.63 0.93
CA SER A 217 3.65 24.77 1.30
C SER A 217 4.58 23.79 0.58
N GLY A 218 4.01 22.83 -0.15
CA GLY A 218 4.75 21.74 -0.79
C GLY A 218 5.07 20.57 0.16
N GLU A 219 4.57 20.58 1.39
CA GLU A 219 4.71 19.48 2.35
C GLU A 219 3.49 18.57 2.32
N PHE A 220 3.71 17.27 2.52
CA PHE A 220 2.60 16.32 2.64
C PHE A 220 1.99 16.39 4.04
N ALA A 221 0.66 16.43 4.10
CA ALA A 221 -0.10 16.44 5.35
C ALA A 221 -1.42 15.68 5.19
N ALA A 222 -1.99 15.30 6.33
CA ALA A 222 -3.33 14.72 6.40
C ALA A 222 -4.38 15.84 6.30
N ASP A 223 -5.32 15.68 5.38
CA ASP A 223 -6.60 16.38 5.35
C ASP A 223 -7.69 15.35 5.70
N ILE A 224 -8.35 15.55 6.84
CA ILE A 224 -9.36 14.64 7.37
C ILE A 224 -10.71 15.33 7.32
N GLN A 225 -11.66 14.72 6.62
CA GLN A 225 -13.02 15.22 6.48
C GLN A 225 -13.98 14.26 7.17
N LYS A 226 -14.42 14.60 8.38
CA LYS A 226 -15.38 13.78 9.15
C LYS A 226 -16.79 13.87 8.57
N LYS A 227 -17.52 12.75 8.63
CA LYS A 227 -18.91 12.59 8.16
C LYS A 227 -19.90 12.70 9.32
#